data_AF-A0A9X2FUU8-F1
#
_entry.id   AF-A0A9X2FUU8-F1
#
_cell.length_a   1.000
_cell.length_b   1.000
_cell.length_c   1.000
_cell.angle_alpha   90.00
_cell.angle_beta   90.00
_cell.angle_gamma   90.00
#
_symmetry.space_group_name_H-M   'P 1'
#
loop_
_entity.id
_entity.type
_entity.pdbx_description
1 polymer ?
#
loop_
_entity_poly.entity_id
_entity_poly.type
_entity_poly.pdbx_seq_one_letter_code
_entity_poly.pdbx_strand_id
1 'polypeptide(L)'
;MSDKPQNELMVQSKTNVANTLRTLASAIEAGTVSRYEINQTSDGSITVKADSSDGAARVIQTQKAIDGYTKTATEHIQKLPAQQRRTTVKSLVQEGLNQTQIAEKTMYSQKTISNDIRKLRNDGEL
;
A
#
# COMPACT_ATOMS: atom_id res chain seq x y z
N MET A 1 23.26 33.17 -6.99
CA MET A 1 22.77 32.67 -5.68
C MET A 1 21.28 32.38 -5.78
N SER A 2 20.88 31.11 -5.73
CA SER A 2 19.65 30.59 -5.08
C SER A 2 19.46 29.08 -5.37
N ASP A 3 20.26 28.23 -4.73
CA ASP A 3 20.13 26.74 -4.70
C ASP A 3 19.15 26.25 -3.61
N LYS A 4 18.23 27.08 -3.12
CA LYS A 4 17.50 26.80 -1.87
C LYS A 4 16.29 25.84 -1.94
N PRO A 5 15.43 25.82 -2.98
CA PRO A 5 14.20 25.03 -2.91
C PRO A 5 14.42 23.52 -3.09
N GLN A 6 15.43 23.12 -3.87
CA GLN A 6 15.72 21.70 -4.16
C GLN A 6 16.29 20.97 -2.95
N ASN A 7 17.08 21.67 -2.12
CA ASN A 7 17.68 21.11 -0.91
C ASN A 7 16.64 20.89 0.20
N GLU A 8 15.71 21.82 0.40
CA GLU A 8 14.67 21.71 1.44
C GLU A 8 13.67 20.58 1.15
N LEU A 9 13.27 20.39 -0.11
CA LEU A 9 12.40 19.28 -0.52
C LEU A 9 13.08 17.91 -0.36
N MET A 10 14.37 17.81 -0.74
CA MET A 10 15.16 16.59 -0.48
C MET A 10 15.30 16.30 1.01
N VAL A 11 15.49 17.33 1.84
CA VAL A 11 15.61 17.17 3.31
C VAL A 11 14.30 16.72 3.94
N GLN A 12 13.16 17.27 3.50
CA GLN A 12 11.84 16.84 3.99
C GLN A 12 11.54 15.39 3.60
N SER A 13 11.83 15.00 2.35
CA SER A 13 11.68 13.61 1.89
C SER A 13 12.52 12.65 2.72
N LYS A 14 13.82 12.94 2.92
CA LYS A 14 14.71 12.15 3.79
C LYS A 14 14.17 12.00 5.22
N THR A 15 13.59 13.07 5.77
CA THR A 15 13.01 13.07 7.11
C THR A 15 11.76 12.18 7.20
N ASN A 16 10.86 12.28 6.23
CA ASN A 16 9.65 11.46 6.18
C ASN A 16 9.97 9.96 6.02
N VAL A 17 10.97 9.63 5.21
CA VAL A 17 11.47 8.27 5.03
C VAL A 17 12.08 7.74 6.33
N ALA A 18 12.95 8.51 6.97
CA ALA A 18 13.55 8.13 8.24
C ALA A 18 12.48 7.89 9.32
N ASN A 19 11.44 8.73 9.37
CA ASN A 19 10.33 8.55 10.31
C ASN A 19 9.52 7.28 10.02
N THR A 20 9.17 7.01 8.76
CA THR A 20 8.49 5.77 8.37
C THR A 20 9.33 4.54 8.73
N LEU A 21 10.63 4.57 8.47
CA LEU A 21 11.54 3.48 8.82
C LEU A 21 11.66 3.29 10.34
N ARG A 22 11.69 4.37 11.12
CA ARG A 22 11.67 4.28 12.60
C ARG A 22 10.37 3.67 13.11
N THR A 23 9.21 4.10 12.61
CA THR A 23 7.92 3.51 12.98
C THR A 23 7.87 2.02 12.66
N LEU A 24 8.38 1.62 11.49
CA LEU A 24 8.48 0.21 11.14
C LEU A 24 9.43 -0.55 12.07
N ALA A 25 10.61 0.01 12.37
CA ALA A 25 11.56 -0.60 13.29
C ALA A 25 10.94 -0.84 14.68
N SER A 26 10.26 0.16 15.24
CA SER A 26 9.55 0.02 16.51
C SER A 26 8.45 -1.04 16.45
N ALA A 27 7.72 -1.14 15.34
CA ALA A 27 6.67 -2.15 15.17
C ALA A 27 7.24 -3.58 15.06
N ILE A 28 8.42 -3.74 14.44
CA ILE A 28 9.17 -5.00 14.37
C ILE A 28 9.68 -5.39 15.77
N GLU A 29 10.31 -4.45 16.49
CA GLU A 29 10.81 -4.67 17.85
C GLU A 29 9.69 -5.07 18.82
N ALA A 30 8.51 -4.47 18.66
CA ALA A 30 7.32 -4.81 19.44
C ALA A 30 6.66 -6.15 19.04
N GLY A 31 7.15 -6.84 18.01
CA GLY A 31 6.59 -8.12 17.54
C GLY A 31 5.21 -8.01 16.89
N THR A 32 4.79 -6.79 16.54
CA THR A 32 3.45 -6.53 15.96
C THR A 32 3.38 -6.76 14.46
N VAL A 33 4.53 -6.91 13.80
CA VAL A 33 4.67 -7.12 12.36
C VAL A 33 5.35 -8.47 12.11
N SER A 34 4.75 -9.32 11.28
CA SER A 34 5.35 -10.61 10.87
C SER A 34 6.16 -10.53 9.59
N ARG A 35 5.76 -9.62 8.69
CA ARG A 35 6.36 -9.46 7.37
C ARG A 35 6.36 -7.99 6.98
N TYR A 36 7.47 -7.54 6.40
CA TYR A 36 7.56 -6.21 5.83
C TYR A 36 8.30 -6.23 4.49
N GLU A 37 8.03 -5.23 3.67
CA GLU A 37 8.68 -4.98 2.39
C GLU A 37 8.92 -3.47 2.27
N ILE A 38 10.13 -3.08 1.89
CA ILE A 38 10.49 -1.70 1.59
C ILE A 38 11.00 -1.70 0.17
N ASN A 39 10.34 -0.94 -0.71
CA ASN A 39 10.75 -0.78 -2.09
C ASN A 39 10.99 0.70 -2.39
N GLN A 40 12.16 1.01 -2.93
CA GLN A 40 12.50 2.34 -3.41
C GLN A 40 12.67 2.29 -4.93
N THR A 41 11.88 3.08 -5.65
CA THR A 41 11.99 3.22 -7.10
C THR A 41 13.00 4.29 -7.47
N SER A 42 13.50 4.22 -8.71
CA SER A 42 14.50 5.15 -9.25
C SER A 42 14.03 6.61 -9.30
N ASP A 43 12.71 6.85 -9.24
CA ASP A 43 12.12 8.18 -9.15
C ASP A 43 12.07 8.73 -7.72
N GLY A 44 12.72 8.06 -6.76
CA GLY A 44 12.76 8.45 -5.36
C GLY A 44 11.49 8.10 -4.57
N SER A 45 10.49 7.47 -5.18
CA SER A 45 9.32 7.00 -4.45
C SER A 45 9.66 5.81 -3.57
N ILE A 46 9.09 5.78 -2.37
CA ILE A 46 9.29 4.72 -1.39
C ILE A 46 7.93 4.15 -1.00
N THR A 47 7.81 2.83 -1.10
CA THR A 47 6.64 2.09 -0.64
C THR A 47 7.06 1.15 0.48
N VAL A 48 6.40 1.29 1.63
CA VAL A 48 6.55 0.41 2.78
C VAL A 48 5.26 -0.39 2.95
N LYS A 49 5.38 -1.71 3.00
CA LYS A 49 4.29 -2.63 3.30
C LYS A 49 4.62 -3.37 4.59
N ALA A 50 3.66 -3.47 5.50
CA ALA A 50 3.82 -4.23 6.74
C ALA A 50 2.55 -5.02 7.03
N ASP A 51 2.71 -6.31 7.31
CA ASP A 51 1.63 -7.23 7.68
C ASP A 51 1.63 -7.42 9.19
N SER A 52 0.45 -7.38 9.81
CA SER A 52 0.30 -7.70 11.23
C SER A 52 0.78 -9.11 11.53
N SER A 53 1.17 -9.36 12.77
CA SER A 53 1.69 -10.66 13.21
C SER A 53 0.69 -11.81 13.03
N ASP A 54 -0.61 -11.52 13.18
CA ASP A 54 -1.72 -12.45 12.95
C ASP A 54 -2.12 -12.61 11.47
N GLY A 55 -1.54 -11.82 10.56
CA GLY A 55 -1.86 -11.81 9.13
C GLY A 55 -3.27 -11.30 8.80
N ALA A 56 -3.95 -10.66 9.74
CA ALA A 56 -5.30 -10.10 9.58
C ALA A 56 -5.30 -8.69 8.99
N ALA A 57 -4.19 -7.97 9.06
CA ALA A 57 -4.09 -6.57 8.64
C ALA A 57 -2.81 -6.27 7.87
N ARG A 58 -2.87 -5.24 7.04
CA ARG A 58 -1.73 -4.68 6.32
C ARG A 58 -1.77 -3.16 6.33
N VAL A 59 -0.61 -2.53 6.45
CA VAL A 59 -0.43 -1.12 6.15
C VAL A 59 0.44 -0.98 4.90
N ILE A 60 0.01 -0.13 3.97
CA ILE A 60 0.82 0.29 2.82
C ILE A 60 1.02 1.80 2.91
N GLN A 61 2.25 2.24 3.06
CA GLN A 61 2.61 3.64 3.00
C GLN A 61 3.42 3.90 1.74
N THR A 62 2.94 4.81 0.90
CA THR A 62 3.64 5.29 -0.29
C THR A 62 4.02 6.74 -0.11
N GLN A 63 5.29 7.06 -0.31
CA GLN A 63 5.79 8.42 -0.36
C GLN A 63 6.42 8.64 -1.72
N LYS A 64 5.99 9.69 -2.41
CA LYS A 64 6.57 10.15 -3.67
C LYS A 64 6.92 11.62 -3.54
N ALA A 65 8.16 11.95 -3.82
CA ALA A 65 8.64 13.32 -3.85
C ALA A 65 9.36 13.54 -5.19
N ILE A 66 8.80 14.41 -6.01
CA ILE A 66 9.42 14.95 -7.23
C ILE A 66 9.35 16.47 -7.13
N ASP A 67 10.12 17.19 -7.96
CA ASP A 67 10.18 18.65 -7.88
C ASP A 67 8.78 19.29 -7.97
N GLY A 68 8.42 20.06 -6.94
CA GLY A 68 7.12 20.72 -6.80
C GLY A 68 5.93 19.81 -6.49
N TYR A 69 6.13 18.50 -6.31
CA TYR A 69 5.04 17.55 -6.06
C TYR A 69 5.42 16.52 -5.00
N THR A 70 4.69 16.55 -3.89
CA THR A 70 4.78 15.54 -2.83
C THR A 70 3.44 14.82 -2.73
N LYS A 71 3.48 13.49 -2.72
CA LYS A 71 2.33 12.64 -2.46
C LYS A 71 2.68 11.64 -1.37
N THR A 72 1.93 11.69 -0.28
CA THR A 72 1.92 10.64 0.75
C THR A 72 0.56 9.97 0.72
N ALA A 73 0.56 8.64 0.66
CA ALA A 73 -0.64 7.84 0.79
C ALA A 73 -0.41 6.78 1.85
N THR A 74 -1.38 6.61 2.74
CA THR A 74 -1.40 5.54 3.73
C THR A 74 -2.68 4.76 3.55
N GLU A 75 -2.55 3.45 3.41
CA GLU A 75 -3.67 2.54 3.27
C GLU A 75 -3.66 1.55 4.43
N HIS A 76 -4.79 1.43 5.10
CA HIS A 76 -5.03 0.43 6.13
C HIS A 76 -5.95 -0.63 5.55
N ILE A 77 -5.43 -1.86 5.45
CA ILE A 77 -6.12 -2.99 4.85
C ILE A 77 -6.42 -4.00 5.94
N GLN A 78 -7.64 -4.54 5.89
CA GLN A 78 -8.08 -5.65 6.73
C GLN A 78 -8.42 -6.84 5.83
N LYS A 79 -8.02 -8.03 6.25
CA LYS A 79 -8.29 -9.26 5.52
C LYS A 79 -9.72 -9.70 5.75
N LEU A 80 -10.57 -9.47 4.76
CA LEU A 80 -12.01 -9.71 4.86
C LEU A 80 -12.41 -11.14 4.45
N PRO A 81 -13.49 -11.70 5.03
CA PRO A 81 -14.09 -12.94 4.56
C PRO A 81 -14.68 -12.81 3.15
N ALA A 82 -14.92 -13.94 2.48
CA ALA A 82 -15.19 -13.98 1.04
C ALA A 82 -16.34 -13.09 0.55
N GLN A 83 -17.45 -12.99 1.30
CA GLN A 83 -18.59 -12.17 0.89
C GLN A 83 -18.26 -10.67 0.95
N GLN A 84 -17.71 -10.21 2.07
CA GLN A 84 -17.30 -8.80 2.24
C GLN A 84 -16.16 -8.43 1.29
N ARG A 85 -15.19 -9.35 1.11
CA ARG A 85 -14.12 -9.19 0.13
C ARG A 85 -14.66 -8.97 -1.28
N ARG A 86 -15.70 -9.71 -1.71
CA ARG A 86 -16.31 -9.52 -3.03
C ARG A 86 -16.91 -8.13 -3.21
N THR A 87 -17.53 -7.58 -2.17
CA THR A 87 -18.00 -6.17 -2.18
C THR A 87 -16.83 -5.22 -2.41
N THR A 88 -15.72 -5.39 -1.67
CA THR A 88 -14.51 -4.57 -1.87
C THR A 88 -13.90 -4.76 -3.26
N VAL A 89 -13.80 -6.00 -3.76
CA VAL A 89 -13.28 -6.31 -5.10
C VAL A 89 -14.10 -5.61 -6.17
N LYS A 90 -15.43 -5.64 -6.06
CA LYS A 90 -16.33 -4.93 -6.98
C LYS A 90 -16.03 -3.43 -7.02
N SER A 91 -15.96 -2.77 -5.87
CA SER A 91 -15.65 -1.34 -5.79
C SER A 91 -14.28 -1.02 -6.41
N LEU A 92 -13.25 -1.81 -6.09
CA LEU A 92 -11.91 -1.58 -6.62
C LEU A 92 -11.81 -1.82 -8.15
N VAL A 93 -12.56 -2.79 -8.70
CA VAL A 93 -12.66 -2.96 -10.16
C VAL A 93 -13.33 -1.74 -10.81
N GLN A 94 -14.40 -1.22 -10.20
CA GLN A 94 -15.11 -0.03 -10.70
C GLN A 94 -14.23 1.24 -10.61
N GLU A 95 -13.32 1.32 -9.65
CA GLU A 95 -12.26 2.33 -9.56
C GLU A 95 -11.14 2.14 -10.61
N GLY A 96 -11.21 1.09 -11.43
CA GLY A 96 -10.28 0.82 -12.52
C GLY A 96 -9.03 0.05 -12.11
N LEU A 97 -8.99 -0.53 -10.90
CA LEU A 97 -7.85 -1.31 -10.46
C LEU A 97 -7.83 -2.70 -11.14
N ASN A 98 -6.62 -3.15 -11.46
CA ASN A 98 -6.41 -4.48 -11.99
C ASN A 98 -6.32 -5.54 -10.88
N GLN A 99 -6.39 -6.80 -11.29
CA GLN A 99 -6.37 -7.97 -10.40
C GLN A 99 -5.15 -7.99 -9.46
N THR A 100 -3.97 -7.57 -9.94
CA THR A 100 -2.75 -7.53 -9.14
C THR A 100 -2.85 -6.49 -8.04
N GLN A 101 -3.30 -5.28 -8.37
CA GLN A 101 -3.50 -4.19 -7.40
C GLN A 101 -4.56 -4.55 -6.36
N ILE A 102 -5.66 -5.19 -6.78
CA ILE A 102 -6.71 -5.64 -5.87
C ILE A 102 -6.20 -6.73 -4.92
N ALA A 103 -5.37 -7.66 -5.41
CA ALA A 103 -4.76 -8.69 -4.57
C ALA A 103 -3.91 -8.07 -3.45
N GLU A 104 -3.14 -7.02 -3.76
CA GLU A 104 -2.36 -6.29 -2.76
C GLU A 104 -3.26 -5.60 -1.71
N LYS A 105 -4.36 -4.99 -2.16
CA LYS A 105 -5.33 -4.24 -1.33
C LYS A 105 -6.34 -5.09 -0.57
N THR A 106 -6.32 -6.40 -0.76
CA THR A 106 -7.23 -7.33 -0.07
C THR A 106 -6.51 -8.43 0.72
N MET A 107 -5.17 -8.51 0.61
CA MET A 107 -4.34 -9.54 1.24
C MET A 107 -4.68 -10.98 0.79
N TYR A 108 -5.07 -11.14 -0.47
CA TYR A 108 -5.37 -12.44 -1.09
C TYR A 108 -4.53 -12.67 -2.35
N SER A 109 -4.44 -13.93 -2.76
CA SER A 109 -3.75 -14.28 -4.00
C SER A 109 -4.47 -13.70 -5.22
N GLN A 110 -3.71 -13.40 -6.28
CA GLN A 110 -4.30 -13.01 -7.56
C GLN A 110 -5.32 -14.05 -8.05
N LYS A 111 -5.08 -15.35 -7.83
CA LYS A 111 -6.03 -16.42 -8.19
C LYS A 111 -7.36 -16.29 -7.44
N THR A 112 -7.33 -15.97 -6.16
CA THR A 112 -8.54 -15.72 -5.36
C THR A 112 -9.33 -14.54 -5.93
N ILE A 113 -8.64 -13.44 -6.25
CA ILE A 113 -9.28 -12.25 -6.84
C ILE A 113 -9.84 -12.53 -8.23
N SER A 114 -9.14 -13.31 -9.06
CA SER A 114 -9.66 -13.76 -10.37
C SER A 114 -10.98 -14.53 -10.21
N ASN A 115 -11.05 -15.42 -9.22
CA ASN A 115 -12.27 -16.19 -8.95
C ASN A 115 -13.42 -15.30 -8.46
N ASP A 116 -13.13 -14.29 -7.63
CA ASP A 116 -14.14 -13.33 -7.18
C ASP A 116 -14.66 -12.46 -8.33
N ILE A 117 -13.76 -11.93 -9.18
CA ILE A 117 -14.16 -11.16 -10.37
C ILE A 117 -15.02 -12.01 -11.32
N ARG A 118 -14.63 -13.28 -11.56
CA ARG A 118 -15.44 -14.20 -12.37
C ARG A 118 -16.82 -14.41 -11.76
N LYS A 119 -16.90 -14.61 -10.45
CA LYS A 119 -18.17 -14.78 -9.75
C LYS A 119 -19.05 -13.54 -9.91
N LEU A 120 -18.51 -12.35 -9.65
CA LEU A 120 -19.24 -11.08 -9.78
C LEU A 120 -19.78 -10.86 -11.21
N ARG A 121 -19.01 -11.19 -12.24
CA ARG A 121 -19.47 -11.14 -13.64
C ARG A 121 -20.60 -12.13 -13.91
N ASN A 122 -20.48 -13.37 -13.42
CA ASN A 122 -21.52 -14.38 -13.57
C ASN A 122 -22.81 -14.00 -12.84
N ASP A 123 -22.68 -13.28 -11.73
CA ASP A 123 -23.80 -12.76 -10.93
C ASP A 123 -24.38 -11.45 -11.51
N GLY A 124 -23.83 -10.91 -12.61
CA GLY A 124 -24.28 -9.67 -13.26
C GLY A 124 -23.93 -8.38 -12.48
N GLU A 125 -22.99 -8.47 -11.55
CA GLU A 125 -22.57 -7.34 -10.69
C GLU A 125 -21.38 -6.53 -11.26
N LEU A 126 -20.69 -7.06 -12.28
CA LEU A 126 -19.56 -6.45 -12.99
C LEU A 126 -19.68 -6.65 -14.50
#